data_AF-A0A4Z0PML6-F1
#
_entry.id   AF-A0A4Z0PML6-F1
#
_cell.length_a   1.000
_cell.length_b   1.000
_cell.length_c   1.000
_cell.angle_alpha   90.00
_cell.angle_beta   90.00
_cell.angle_gamma   90.00
#
_symmetry.space_group_name_H-M   'P 1'
#
loop_
_entity.id
_entity.type
_entity.pdbx_description
1 polymer ?
#
loop_
_entity_poly.entity_id
_entity_poly.type
_entity_poly.pdbx_seq_one_letter_code
_entity_poly.pdbx_strand_id
1 'polypeptide(L)' 'MLPARAHQAHAKGSGQTSRVEAVKCSLRQRCGVLVRKSYSFGRLLAMHHVRIQLVIDEHNRRYTTH' A
#
# COMPACT_ATOMS: atom_id res chain seq x y z
N MET A 1 -11.34 14.99 10.60
CA MET A 1 -10.06 15.59 11.06
C MET A 1 -9.05 14.47 11.26
N LEU A 2 -7.85 14.58 10.68
CA LEU A 2 -6.74 13.64 10.96
C LEU A 2 -6.08 14.03 12.30
N PRO A 3 -5.67 13.06 13.14
CA PRO A 3 -5.00 13.38 14.41
C PRO A 3 -3.74 14.20 14.16
N ALA A 4 -3.51 15.27 14.92
CA ALA A 4 -2.32 16.14 14.77
C ALA A 4 -0.99 15.36 14.86
N ARG A 5 -0.99 14.22 15.55
CA ARG A 5 0.17 13.31 15.66
C ARG A 5 0.42 12.46 14.41
N ALA A 6 -0.58 12.28 13.54
CA ALA A 6 -0.46 11.46 12.33
C ALA A 6 0.30 12.16 11.19
N HIS A 7 0.39 13.50 11.24
CA HIS A 7 1.00 14.31 10.19
C HIS A 7 2.03 15.29 10.77
N GLN A 8 3.03 14.77 11.48
CA GLN A 8 4.15 15.58 11.96
C GLN A 8 5.24 15.67 10.88
N ALA A 9 5.70 16.89 10.60
CA ALA A 9 6.88 17.10 9.79
C ALA A 9 8.11 16.63 10.57
N HIS A 10 8.81 15.63 10.05
CA HIS A 10 10.09 15.18 10.61
C HIS A 10 11.25 15.77 9.82
N ALA A 11 12.37 16.04 10.51
CA ALA A 11 13.59 16.50 9.89
C ALA A 11 14.08 15.51 8.81
N LYS A 12 14.79 16.03 7.80
CA LYS A 12 15.34 15.24 6.69
C LYS A 12 16.26 14.15 7.27
N GLY A 13 15.87 12.87 7.12
CA GLY A 13 16.61 11.71 7.64
C GLY A 13 16.07 11.10 8.94
N SER A 14 15.27 11.81 9.74
CA SER A 14 14.65 11.25 10.96
C SER A 14 13.24 10.69 10.74
N GLY A 15 12.60 11.05 9.61
CA GLY A 15 11.30 10.53 9.22
C GLY A 15 11.37 9.15 8.58
N GLN A 16 10.36 8.31 8.83
CA GLN A 16 10.18 7.02 8.15
C GLN A 16 9.57 7.15 6.74
N THR A 17 9.55 8.36 6.17
CA THR A 17 8.94 8.66 4.86
C THR A 17 9.44 7.74 3.76
N SER A 18 10.74 7.44 3.71
CA SER A 18 11.30 6.52 2.71
C SER A 18 10.70 5.11 2.78
N ARG A 19 10.47 4.58 3.99
CA ARG A 19 9.82 3.28 4.19
C ARG A 19 8.36 3.34 3.72
N VAL A 20 7.63 4.37 4.12
CA VAL A 20 6.22 4.57 3.72
C VAL A 20 6.09 4.70 2.19
N GLU A 21 6.94 5.49 1.55
CA GLU A 21 6.94 5.65 0.09
C GLU A 21 7.34 4.37 -0.64
N ALA A 22 8.27 3.58 -0.09
CA ALA A 22 8.59 2.26 -0.63
C ALA A 22 7.38 1.32 -0.61
N VAL A 23 6.61 1.30 0.50
CA VAL A 23 5.38 0.51 0.59
C VAL A 23 4.34 0.99 -0.41
N LYS A 24 4.08 2.31 -0.47
CA LYS A 24 3.12 2.91 -1.42
C LYS A 24 3.50 2.62 -2.88
N CYS A 25 4.79 2.69 -3.22
CA CYS A 25 5.30 2.38 -4.55
C CYS A 25 5.04 0.90 -4.90
N SER A 26 5.37 -0.01 -3.99
CA SER A 26 5.12 -1.44 -4.17
C SER A 26 3.64 -1.76 -4.36
N LEU A 27 2.77 -1.12 -3.56
CA LEU A 27 1.31 -1.27 -3.68
C LEU A 27 0.82 -0.83 -5.07
N ARG A 28 1.25 0.34 -5.55
CA ARG A 28 0.88 0.84 -6.90
C ARG A 28 1.32 -0.11 -8.01
N GLN A 29 2.56 -0.61 -7.95
CA GLN A 29 3.07 -1.55 -8.96
C GLN A 29 2.27 -2.85 -8.96
N ARG A 30 2.00 -3.43 -7.78
CA ARG A 30 1.29 -4.72 -7.65
C ARG A 30 -0.21 -4.65 -7.93
N CYS A 31 -0.82 -3.49 -7.67
CA CYS A 31 -2.24 -3.23 -7.89
C CYS A 31 -2.53 -2.57 -9.25
N GLY A 32 -1.53 -2.30 -10.09
CA GLY A 32 -1.74 -1.71 -11.42
C GLY A 32 -2.62 -2.56 -12.36
N VAL A 33 -2.83 -3.84 -12.04
CA VAL A 33 -3.76 -4.72 -12.75
C VAL A 33 -5.24 -4.36 -12.52
N LEU A 34 -5.56 -3.70 -11.40
CA LEU A 34 -6.93 -3.35 -11.01
C LEU A 34 -7.53 -2.26 -11.91
N VAL A 35 -6.70 -1.45 -12.55
CA VAL A 35 -7.13 -0.35 -13.44
C VAL A 35 -7.17 -0.76 -14.92
N ARG A 36 -6.79 -2.00 -15.25
CA ARG A 36 -6.79 -2.47 -16.65
C ARG A 36 -8.20 -2.86 -17.09
N LYS A 37 -8.69 -2.19 -18.15
CA LYS A 37 -10.03 -2.41 -18.74
C LYS A 37 -10.25 -3.85 -19.23
N SER A 38 -9.19 -4.55 -19.61
CA SER A 38 -9.22 -5.93 -20.09
C SER A 38 -9.36 -6.98 -18.98
N TYR A 39 -9.22 -6.60 -17.70
CA TYR A 39 -9.25 -7.55 -16.59
C TYR A 39 -10.62 -7.55 -15.90
N SER A 40 -11.33 -8.68 -15.97
CA SER A 40 -12.66 -8.85 -15.35
C SER A 40 -12.64 -8.59 -13.84
N PHE A 41 -11.57 -8.99 -13.14
CA PHE A 41 -11.40 -8.69 -11.71
C PHE A 41 -11.29 -7.19 -11.41
N GLY A 42 -10.81 -6.36 -12.35
CA GLY A 42 -10.75 -4.91 -12.17
C GLY A 42 -12.11 -4.23 -12.17
N ARG A 43 -13.18 -4.93 -12.57
CA ARG A 43 -14.55 -4.38 -12.63
C ARG A 43 -15.35 -4.55 -11.34
N LEU A 44 -14.90 -5.42 -10.43
CA LEU A 44 -15.63 -5.73 -9.20
C LEU A 44 -14.90 -5.14 -7.98
N LEU A 45 -15.55 -4.21 -7.27
CA LEU A 45 -14.93 -3.53 -6.12
C LEU A 45 -14.48 -4.51 -5.02
N ALA A 46 -15.21 -5.60 -4.81
CA ALA A 46 -14.83 -6.65 -3.88
C ALA A 46 -13.45 -7.26 -4.22
N MET A 47 -13.15 -7.43 -5.51
CA MET A 47 -11.87 -7.97 -5.97
C MET A 47 -10.73 -6.97 -5.79
N HIS A 48 -11.00 -5.67 -5.83
CA HIS A 48 -10.02 -4.65 -5.45
C HIS A 48 -9.65 -4.78 -3.98
N HIS A 49 -10.64 -4.95 -3.10
CA HIS A 49 -10.41 -5.11 -1.67
C HIS A 49 -9.56 -6.35 -1.38
N VAL A 50 -9.94 -7.50 -1.92
CA VAL A 50 -9.19 -8.75 -1.77
C VAL A 50 -7.75 -8.61 -2.30
N ARG A 51 -7.56 -7.99 -3.47
CA ARG A 51 -6.22 -7.81 -4.04
C ARG A 51 -5.34 -6.91 -3.18
N ILE A 52 -5.89 -5.81 -2.66
CA ILE A 52 -5.17 -4.90 -1.77
C ILE A 52 -4.77 -5.62 -0.47
N GLN A 53 -5.70 -6.38 0.13
CA GLN A 53 -5.42 -7.18 1.32
C GLN A 53 -4.30 -8.19 1.07
N LEU A 54 -4.36 -8.98 0.00
CA LEU A 54 -3.29 -9.94 -0.35
C LEU A 54 -1.91 -9.28 -0.49
N VAL A 55 -1.85 -8.07 -1.06
CA VAL A 55 -0.57 -7.35 -1.19
C VAL A 55 -0.06 -6.87 0.16
N ILE A 56 -0.95 -6.41 1.04
CA ILE A 56 -0.62 -6.01 2.41
C ILE A 56 -0.18 -7.22 3.23
N ASP A 57 -0.90 -8.33 3.18
CA ASP A 57 -0.61 -9.55 3.93
C ASP A 57 0.74 -10.14 3.51
N GLU A 58 1.03 -10.20 2.21
CA GLU A 58 2.33 -10.64 1.71
C GLU A 58 3.45 -9.67 2.09
N HIS A 59 3.19 -8.36 2.16
CA HIS A 59 4.15 -7.41 2.69
C HIS A 59 4.42 -7.70 4.17
N ASN A 60 3.37 -7.79 4.99
CA ASN A 60 3.47 -8.06 6.43
C ASN A 60 4.17 -9.38 6.71
N ARG A 61 3.87 -10.44 5.96
CA ARG A 61 4.52 -11.76 6.09
C ARG A 61 6.03 -11.68 5.90
N ARG A 62 6.50 -10.88 4.94
CA ARG A 62 7.95 -10.68 4.69
C ARG A 62 8.67 -9.96 5.82
N TYR A 63 7.99 -9.11 6.59
CA TYR A 63 8.60 -8.34 7.68
C TYR A 63 8.29 -8.88 9.09
N THR A 64 7.27 -9.73 9.24
CA THR A 64 6.84 -10.30 10.54
C THR A 64 7.53 -11.64 10.85
N THR A 65 8.12 -12.32 9.85
CA THR A 65 8.81 -13.60 10.05
C THR A 65 10.29 -13.41 10.46
N HIS A 66 10.59 -12.38 11.25
CA HIS A 66 11.92 -12.07 11.80
C HIS A 66 11.84 -11.87 13.31
#